data_AF-A0A3E0DZA0-F1
#
_entry.id   AF-A0A3E0DZA0-F1
#
_cell.length_a   1.000
_cell.length_b   1.000
_cell.length_c   1.000
_cell.angle_alpha   90.00
_cell.angle_beta   90.00
_cell.angle_gamma   90.00
#
_symmetry.space_group_name_H-M   'P 1'
#
loop_
_entity.id
_entity.type
_entity.pdbx_description
1 polymer ?
#
loop_
_entity_poly.entity_id
_entity_poly.type
_entity_poly.pdbx_seq_one_letter_code
_entity_poly.pdbx_strand_id
1 'polypeptide(L)'
;MKKYTKILFATVVLTLAYFHAYPQGCVAIRQFSGLGNAVGQGNMLNEGEWNVSANYRYFKSFRHFRGTEQEHERLTDHTEVINKQHGLDFNVSYAFTERFYGILSLPLQYNERSSLYEHGRTERHTSYSQGLGDMRIGVGYWLLSGEKAKKGNTAIGLGIKFPTGDYAAKSTFYNQGAEGSSKTKPSINLFNWEMEAQA
;
A
#
# COMPACT_ATOMS: atom_id res chain seq x y z
N MET A 1 -40.89 19.39 -7.58
CA MET A 1 -39.74 18.44 -7.66
C MET A 1 -38.38 19.14 -7.57
N LYS A 2 -38.04 20.11 -8.42
CA LYS A 2 -36.71 20.79 -8.42
C LYS A 2 -36.28 21.44 -7.08
N LYS A 3 -37.23 21.92 -6.27
CA LYS A 3 -36.95 22.54 -4.96
C LYS A 3 -36.47 21.53 -3.91
N TYR A 4 -37.06 20.33 -3.92
CA TYR A 4 -36.68 19.23 -3.01
C TYR A 4 -35.33 18.62 -3.39
N THR A 5 -34.99 18.57 -4.68
CA THR A 5 -33.67 18.12 -5.15
C THR A 5 -32.54 19.03 -4.64
N LYS A 6 -32.76 20.35 -4.61
CA LYS A 6 -31.77 21.31 -4.08
C LYS A 6 -31.59 21.18 -2.57
N ILE A 7 -32.68 20.95 -1.84
CA ILE A 7 -32.65 20.73 -0.39
C ILE A 7 -31.88 19.44 -0.09
N LEU A 8 -32.20 18.34 -0.76
CA LEU A 8 -31.52 17.05 -0.59
C LEU A 8 -30.01 17.17 -0.86
N PHE A 9 -29.62 17.85 -1.94
CA PHE A 9 -28.22 18.09 -2.28
C PHE A 9 -27.50 18.90 -1.20
N ALA A 10 -28.13 19.97 -0.70
CA ALA A 10 -27.56 20.78 0.37
C ALA A 10 -27.39 19.98 1.67
N THR A 11 -28.35 19.12 2.02
CA THR A 11 -28.27 18.25 3.20
C THR A 11 -27.11 17.26 3.09
N VAL A 12 -26.93 16.64 1.92
CA VAL A 12 -25.81 15.71 1.66
C VAL A 12 -24.45 16.40 1.80
N VAL A 13 -24.31 17.60 1.23
CA VAL A 13 -23.06 18.38 1.33
C VAL A 13 -22.75 18.77 2.76
N LEU A 14 -23.75 19.22 3.53
CA LEU A 14 -23.61 19.57 4.95
C LEU A 14 -23.24 18.35 5.80
N THR A 15 -23.81 17.17 5.53
CA THR A 15 -23.43 15.94 6.23
C THR A 15 -22.01 15.49 5.90
N LEU A 16 -21.55 15.65 4.67
CA LEU A 16 -20.17 15.32 4.26
C LEU A 16 -19.13 16.27 4.90
N ALA A 17 -19.50 17.54 5.10
CA ALA A 17 -18.62 18.54 5.71
C ALA A 17 -18.42 18.35 7.23
N TYR A 18 -19.31 17.62 7.91
CA TYR A 18 -19.24 17.37 9.35
C TYR A 18 -18.41 16.15 9.74
N PHE A 19 -17.96 15.36 8.76
CA PHE A 19 -17.07 14.23 9.03
C PHE A 19 -15.70 14.73 9.49
N HIS A 20 -15.41 14.50 10.76
CA HIS A 20 -14.05 14.62 11.28
C HIS A 20 -13.20 13.50 10.66
N ALA A 21 -12.36 13.86 9.70
CA ALA A 21 -11.32 12.99 9.21
C ALA A 21 -10.25 12.89 10.30
N TYR A 22 -10.27 11.81 11.08
CA TYR A 22 -9.10 11.46 11.89
C TYR A 22 -7.94 11.22 10.92
N PRO A 23 -6.81 11.95 11.05
CA PRO A 23 -5.64 11.65 10.25
C PRO A 23 -5.20 10.23 10.62
N GLN A 24 -5.50 9.29 9.73
CA GLN A 24 -4.88 7.97 9.77
C GLN A 24 -3.39 8.26 9.60
N GLY A 25 -2.59 8.01 10.65
CA GLY A 25 -1.16 8.30 10.64
C GLY A 25 -0.55 7.92 9.29
N CYS A 26 0.24 8.81 8.70
CA CYS A 26 0.84 8.58 7.40
C CYS A 26 1.70 7.32 7.48
N VAL A 27 1.18 6.19 6.98
CA VAL A 27 2.02 5.07 6.60
C VAL A 27 2.98 5.62 5.56
N ALA A 28 4.28 5.60 5.84
CA ALA A 28 5.30 6.21 4.99
C ALA A 28 5.16 5.73 3.53
N ILE A 29 4.67 4.50 3.32
CA ILE A 29 4.40 3.92 2.00
C ILE A 29 3.19 3.00 2.03
N ARG A 30 2.29 3.19 1.07
CA ARG A 30 1.34 2.16 0.65
C ARG A 30 1.84 1.54 -0.65
N GLN A 31 1.91 0.21 -0.71
CA GLN A 31 2.25 -0.50 -1.95
C GLN A 31 1.20 -0.22 -3.04
N PHE A 32 1.62 -0.25 -4.31
CA PHE A 32 0.89 0.22 -5.50
C PHE A 32 -0.25 -0.68 -5.95
N SER A 33 -1.01 -1.21 -5.02
CA SER A 33 -2.10 -2.13 -5.32
C SER A 33 -3.47 -1.46 -5.23
N GLY A 34 -3.58 -0.24 -5.77
CA GLY A 34 -4.87 0.40 -6.04
C GLY A 34 -5.56 -0.25 -7.24
N LEU A 35 -6.87 -0.48 -7.12
CA LEU A 35 -7.76 -0.86 -8.23
C LEU A 35 -7.78 0.29 -9.24
N GLY A 36 -6.85 0.28 -10.21
CA GLY A 36 -6.65 1.40 -11.13
C GLY A 36 -5.20 1.62 -11.55
N ASN A 37 -4.23 0.94 -10.93
CA ASN A 37 -2.88 0.87 -11.49
C ASN A 37 -2.88 -0.04 -12.72
N ALA A 38 -3.32 0.56 -13.83
CA ALA A 38 -3.06 0.15 -15.21
C ALA A 38 -3.36 -1.33 -15.52
N VAL A 39 -4.64 -1.66 -15.68
CA VAL A 39 -5.01 -2.51 -16.83
C VAL A 39 -4.61 -1.70 -18.07
N GLY A 40 -3.38 -1.88 -18.53
CA GLY A 40 -2.80 -1.17 -19.66
C GLY A 40 -2.64 0.33 -19.43
N GLN A 41 -1.41 0.83 -19.39
CA GLN A 41 -1.17 2.17 -19.92
C GLN A 41 -1.67 2.19 -21.37
N GLY A 42 -2.89 2.68 -21.60
CA GLY A 42 -3.44 2.97 -22.92
C GLY A 42 -4.08 1.83 -23.72
N ASN A 43 -4.02 0.57 -23.28
CA ASN A 43 -4.54 -0.54 -24.08
C ASN A 43 -5.92 -0.99 -23.57
N MET A 44 -6.98 -0.57 -24.27
CA MET A 44 -8.27 -1.27 -24.19
C MET A 44 -8.06 -2.69 -24.73
N LEU A 45 -8.28 -3.68 -23.88
CA LEU A 45 -8.23 -5.07 -24.27
C LEU A 45 -9.43 -5.39 -25.16
N ASN A 46 -9.20 -6.15 -26.24
CA ASN A 46 -10.28 -6.71 -27.03
C ASN A 46 -10.92 -7.89 -26.27
N GLU A 47 -12.14 -8.24 -26.65
CA GLU A 47 -12.82 -9.40 -26.09
C GLU A 47 -11.97 -10.67 -26.23
N GLY A 48 -11.82 -11.40 -25.13
CA GLY A 48 -11.01 -12.61 -25.06
C GLY A 48 -9.52 -12.39 -24.80
N GLU A 49 -9.04 -11.14 -24.75
CA GLU A 49 -7.63 -10.86 -24.50
C GLU A 49 -7.25 -10.96 -23.02
N TRP A 50 -6.05 -11.49 -22.81
CA TRP A 50 -5.39 -11.54 -21.50
C TRP A 50 -4.34 -10.45 -21.42
N ASN A 51 -4.26 -9.78 -20.27
CA ASN A 51 -3.15 -8.89 -19.95
C ASN A 51 -2.53 -9.29 -18.62
N VAL A 52 -1.24 -9.59 -18.68
CA VAL A 52 -0.42 -9.92 -17.52
C VAL A 52 0.60 -8.81 -17.34
N SER A 53 0.71 -8.27 -16.13
CA SER A 53 1.69 -7.25 -15.80
C SER A 53 2.34 -7.51 -14.46
N ALA A 54 3.60 -7.11 -14.34
CA ALA A 54 4.36 -7.18 -13.10
C ALA A 54 4.98 -5.82 -12.84
N ASN A 55 4.80 -5.29 -11.64
CA ASN A 55 5.34 -3.99 -11.25
C ASN A 55 6.27 -4.18 -10.06
N TYR A 56 7.53 -3.86 -10.24
CA TYR A 56 8.52 -3.89 -9.16
C TYR A 56 8.78 -2.48 -8.64
N ARG A 57 8.80 -2.31 -7.32
CA ARG A 57 9.26 -1.10 -6.65
C ARG A 57 10.31 -1.43 -5.60
N TYR A 58 11.38 -0.66 -5.63
CA TYR A 58 12.28 -0.48 -4.51
C TYR A 58 12.06 0.88 -3.83
N PHE A 59 12.09 0.89 -2.51
CA PHE A 59 12.10 2.09 -1.70
C PHE A 59 13.14 1.99 -0.58
N LYS A 60 13.77 3.13 -0.27
CA LYS A 60 14.67 3.29 0.87
C LYS A 60 14.38 4.61 1.59
N SER A 61 14.08 4.55 2.89
CA SER A 61 14.08 5.71 3.78
C SER A 61 15.22 5.61 4.78
N PHE A 62 15.92 6.71 5.00
CA PHE A 62 17.03 6.78 5.98
C PHE A 62 17.14 8.17 6.64
N ARG A 63 16.42 9.19 6.12
CA ARG A 63 16.42 10.54 6.69
C ARG A 63 15.21 10.72 7.60
N HIS A 64 15.41 11.40 8.72
CA HIS A 64 14.40 11.64 9.74
C HIS A 64 14.06 13.13 9.79
N PHE A 65 12.79 13.43 9.96
CA PHE A 65 12.27 14.78 10.02
C PHE A 65 11.39 14.94 11.26
N ARG A 66 11.57 16.03 11.98
CA ARG A 66 10.69 16.45 13.06
C ARG A 66 9.98 17.74 12.63
N GLY A 67 8.75 17.58 12.14
CA GLY A 67 8.07 18.66 11.41
C GLY A 67 8.78 18.94 10.09
N THR A 68 9.22 20.18 9.89
CA THR A 68 9.96 20.62 8.69
C THR A 68 11.47 20.47 8.81
N GLU A 69 11.99 20.20 10.01
CA GLU A 69 13.43 20.15 10.28
C GLU A 69 13.98 18.74 10.13
N GLN A 70 15.06 18.60 9.37
CA GLN A 70 15.76 17.32 9.20
C GLN A 70 16.75 17.09 10.35
N GLU A 71 16.69 15.92 10.97
CA GLU A 71 17.63 15.48 12.01
C GLU A 71 18.95 15.01 11.40
N HIS A 72 19.82 15.95 11.01
CA HIS A 72 21.11 15.65 10.38
C HIS A 72 22.05 14.85 11.30
N GLU A 73 21.97 15.08 12.62
CA GLU A 73 22.75 14.35 13.64
C GLU A 73 22.61 12.84 13.52
N ARG A 74 21.41 12.33 13.18
CA ARG A 74 21.18 10.88 13.07
C ARG A 74 21.96 10.24 11.93
N LEU A 75 22.24 10.99 10.87
CA LEU A 75 23.04 10.53 9.74
C LEU A 75 24.53 10.60 10.06
N THR A 76 24.96 11.66 10.75
CA THR A 76 26.36 11.85 11.15
C THR A 76 26.79 10.82 12.20
N ASP A 77 25.93 10.57 13.19
CA ASP A 77 26.19 9.67 14.31
C ASP A 77 25.81 8.22 14.00
N HIS A 78 25.37 7.94 12.77
CA HIS A 78 24.92 6.62 12.31
C HIS A 78 23.80 5.99 13.17
N THR A 79 22.91 6.81 13.76
CA THR A 79 21.77 6.40 14.61
C THR A 79 20.43 6.36 13.88
N GLU A 80 20.43 6.52 12.56
CA GLU A 80 19.26 6.55 11.70
C GLU A 80 18.58 5.18 11.57
N VAL A 81 17.25 5.15 11.56
CA VAL A 81 16.48 3.97 11.13
C VAL A 81 16.43 3.92 9.60
N ILE A 82 16.95 2.84 9.02
CA ILE A 82 16.93 2.61 7.58
C ILE A 82 15.85 1.60 7.26
N ASN A 83 14.80 2.02 6.56
CA ASN A 83 13.82 1.09 6.02
C ASN A 83 14.11 0.86 4.53
N LYS A 84 14.07 -0.40 4.11
CA LYS A 84 14.03 -0.78 2.70
C LYS A 84 12.77 -1.58 2.44
N GLN A 85 12.16 -1.36 1.29
CA GLN A 85 10.99 -2.11 0.87
C GLN A 85 11.13 -2.48 -0.60
N HIS A 86 10.88 -3.75 -0.87
CA HIS A 86 10.79 -4.34 -2.18
C HIS A 86 9.35 -4.83 -2.35
N GLY A 87 8.63 -4.26 -3.31
CA GLY A 87 7.27 -4.67 -3.65
C GLY A 87 7.23 -5.17 -5.08
N LEU A 88 6.59 -6.32 -5.30
CA LEU A 88 6.30 -6.87 -6.61
C LEU A 88 4.79 -7.09 -6.72
N ASP A 89 4.11 -6.30 -7.54
CA ASP A 89 2.67 -6.43 -7.79
C ASP A 89 2.46 -7.17 -9.12
N PHE A 90 2.00 -8.42 -9.04
CA PHE A 90 1.61 -9.20 -10.21
C PHE A 90 0.12 -9.03 -10.48
N ASN A 91 -0.26 -8.69 -11.71
CA ASN A 91 -1.64 -8.47 -12.10
C ASN A 91 -1.97 -9.30 -13.33
N VAL A 92 -3.13 -9.96 -13.29
CA VAL A 92 -3.70 -10.69 -14.42
C VAL A 92 -5.08 -10.11 -14.67
N SER A 93 -5.35 -9.72 -15.90
CA SER A 93 -6.67 -9.26 -16.31
C SER A 93 -7.14 -9.97 -17.56
N TYR A 94 -8.45 -10.09 -17.68
CA TYR A 94 -9.13 -10.75 -18.78
C TYR A 94 -10.32 -9.90 -19.22
N ALA A 95 -10.43 -9.66 -20.52
CA ALA A 95 -11.54 -8.93 -21.11
C ALA A 95 -12.65 -9.91 -21.50
N PHE A 96 -13.76 -9.87 -20.76
CA PHE A 96 -14.95 -10.65 -21.07
C PHE A 96 -15.72 -10.07 -22.27
N THR A 97 -15.64 -8.75 -22.47
CA THR A 97 -16.15 -8.02 -23.64
C THR A 97 -15.23 -6.83 -23.92
N GLU A 98 -15.46 -6.06 -24.99
CA GLU A 98 -14.75 -4.78 -25.24
C GLU A 98 -14.83 -3.77 -24.08
N ARG A 99 -15.78 -3.95 -23.15
CA ARG A 99 -16.04 -3.01 -22.06
C ARG A 99 -15.88 -3.62 -20.68
N PHE A 100 -16.22 -4.90 -20.51
CA PHE A 100 -16.22 -5.57 -19.22
C PHE A 100 -14.96 -6.42 -19.06
N TYR A 101 -14.23 -6.22 -17.96
CA TYR A 101 -13.01 -6.96 -17.67
C TYR A 101 -12.92 -7.34 -16.19
N GLY A 102 -12.21 -8.43 -15.90
CA GLY A 102 -11.82 -8.85 -14.56
C GLY A 102 -10.34 -8.65 -14.34
N ILE A 103 -9.94 -8.41 -13.09
CA ILE A 103 -8.54 -8.30 -12.67
C ILE A 103 -8.30 -9.06 -11.36
N LEU A 104 -7.19 -9.77 -11.31
CA LEU A 104 -6.60 -10.38 -10.12
C LEU A 104 -5.25 -9.73 -9.86
N SER A 105 -5.03 -9.26 -8.63
CA SER A 105 -3.76 -8.67 -8.18
C SER A 105 -3.17 -9.46 -7.02
N LEU A 106 -1.92 -9.88 -7.18
CA LEU A 106 -1.11 -10.62 -6.21
C LEU A 106 0.09 -9.76 -5.78
N PRO A 107 0.03 -9.09 -4.63
CA PRO A 107 1.15 -8.30 -4.14
C PRO A 107 2.14 -9.18 -3.35
N LEU A 108 3.39 -9.21 -3.76
CA LEU A 108 4.52 -9.81 -3.04
C LEU A 108 5.38 -8.71 -2.44
N GLN A 109 5.93 -8.97 -1.25
CA GLN A 109 6.55 -7.93 -0.45
C GLN A 109 7.75 -8.48 0.30
N TYR A 110 8.80 -7.67 0.39
CA TYR A 110 9.96 -7.92 1.21
C TYR A 110 10.41 -6.59 1.82
N ASN A 111 10.44 -6.53 3.15
CA ASN A 111 10.71 -5.34 3.92
C ASN A 111 11.90 -5.58 4.82
N GLU A 112 12.76 -4.57 4.96
CA GLU A 112 13.86 -4.57 5.91
C GLU A 112 13.81 -3.28 6.73
N ARG A 113 14.13 -3.39 8.00
CA ARG A 113 14.38 -2.25 8.89
C ARG A 113 15.68 -2.49 9.63
N SER A 114 16.61 -1.58 9.45
CA SER A 114 17.88 -1.55 10.17
C SER A 114 17.88 -0.42 11.19
N SER A 115 18.12 -0.75 12.45
CA SER A 115 18.12 0.22 13.54
C SER A 115 19.11 -0.16 14.65
N LEU A 116 19.49 0.82 15.47
CA LEU A 116 20.18 0.62 16.74
C LEU A 116 19.19 0.52 17.91
N TYR A 117 18.13 1.34 17.86
CA TYR A 117 17.18 1.51 18.97
C TYR A 117 16.48 0.21 19.37
N GLU A 118 16.11 -0.62 18.39
CA GLU A 118 15.29 -1.81 18.62
C GLU A 118 16.11 -3.02 19.06
N HIS A 119 17.45 -2.87 19.08
CA HIS A 119 18.39 -3.95 19.33
C HIS A 119 19.40 -3.64 20.44
N GLY A 120 18.97 -2.88 21.46
CA GLY A 120 19.78 -2.59 22.64
C GLY A 120 20.68 -1.36 22.52
N ARG A 121 20.56 -0.57 21.45
CA ARG A 121 21.24 0.73 21.22
C ARG A 121 22.77 0.67 21.10
N THR A 122 23.36 -0.52 21.19
CA THR A 122 24.81 -0.76 21.11
C THR A 122 25.24 -1.20 19.72
N GLU A 123 24.44 -2.06 19.07
CA GLU A 123 24.75 -2.63 17.77
C GLU A 123 23.59 -2.46 16.79
N ARG A 124 23.93 -2.24 15.51
CA ARG A 124 22.95 -2.12 14.44
C ARG A 124 22.59 -3.50 13.93
N HIS A 125 21.31 -3.86 14.02
CA HIS A 125 20.80 -5.08 13.39
C HIS A 125 19.67 -4.76 12.41
N THR A 126 19.37 -5.75 11.58
CA THR A 126 18.31 -5.69 10.58
C THR A 126 17.25 -6.71 10.92
N SER A 127 16.02 -6.24 11.02
CA SER A 127 14.81 -7.06 11.01
C SER A 127 14.21 -7.07 9.62
N TYR A 128 13.60 -8.19 9.20
CA TYR A 128 12.97 -8.28 7.90
C TYR A 128 11.60 -8.97 7.98
N SER A 129 10.75 -8.71 6.98
CA SER A 129 9.48 -9.39 6.79
C SER A 129 9.23 -9.63 5.31
N GLN A 130 8.66 -10.77 4.96
CA GLN A 130 8.40 -11.11 3.56
C GLN A 130 7.15 -11.97 3.44
N GLY A 131 6.46 -11.84 2.32
CA GLY A 131 5.31 -12.68 2.02
C GLY A 131 4.40 -12.11 0.95
N LEU A 132 3.29 -12.81 0.77
CA LEU A 132 2.15 -12.32 0.03
C LEU A 132 1.44 -11.27 0.89
N GLY A 133 1.02 -10.17 0.26
CA GLY A 133 0.08 -9.23 0.85
C GLY A 133 -1.37 -9.61 0.58
N ASP A 134 -2.27 -8.67 0.83
CA ASP A 134 -3.69 -8.86 0.56
C ASP A 134 -3.98 -8.91 -0.95
N MET A 135 -4.39 -10.09 -1.41
CA MET A 135 -4.86 -10.32 -2.76
C MET A 135 -6.08 -9.46 -3.06
N ARG A 136 -6.23 -9.06 -4.32
CA ARG A 136 -7.40 -8.29 -4.76
C ARG A 136 -8.01 -8.90 -6.00
N ILE A 137 -9.33 -8.93 -6.02
CA ILE A 137 -10.10 -9.27 -7.21
C ILE A 137 -10.98 -8.08 -7.53
N GLY A 138 -10.93 -7.64 -8.78
CA GLY A 138 -11.71 -6.52 -9.27
C GLY A 138 -12.41 -6.86 -10.58
N VAL A 139 -13.44 -6.07 -10.86
CA VAL A 139 -14.08 -6.01 -12.16
C VAL A 139 -14.17 -4.54 -12.57
N GLY A 140 -14.08 -4.29 -13.86
CA GLY A 140 -14.17 -2.95 -14.42
C GLY A 140 -15.04 -2.92 -15.67
N TYR A 141 -15.61 -1.75 -15.92
CA TYR A 141 -16.46 -1.48 -17.06
C TYR A 141 -16.07 -0.16 -17.73
N TRP A 142 -15.71 -0.21 -19.01
CA TRP A 142 -15.43 0.97 -19.83
C TRP A 142 -16.71 1.68 -20.26
N LEU A 143 -16.81 2.98 -19.97
CA LEU A 143 -17.96 3.81 -20.31
C LEU A 143 -18.12 4.05 -21.80
N LEU A 144 -17.06 3.91 -22.60
CA LEU A 144 -17.10 3.95 -24.07
C LEU A 144 -16.56 2.64 -24.65
N SER A 145 -17.10 2.20 -25.79
CA SER A 145 -16.53 1.08 -26.57
C SER A 145 -15.33 1.57 -27.40
N GLY A 146 -14.48 0.63 -27.86
CA GLY A 146 -13.21 0.95 -28.53
C GLY A 146 -13.35 1.93 -29.69
N GLU A 147 -14.37 1.74 -30.54
CA GLU A 147 -14.66 2.63 -31.67
C GLU A 147 -14.99 4.07 -31.28
N LYS A 148 -15.60 4.26 -30.10
CA LYS A 148 -16.05 5.56 -29.57
C LYS A 148 -15.02 6.22 -28.65
N ALA A 149 -14.00 5.48 -28.22
CA ALA A 149 -12.99 5.89 -27.25
C ALA A 149 -11.76 6.62 -27.87
N LYS A 150 -11.85 7.11 -29.12
CA LYS A 150 -10.70 7.66 -29.87
C LYS A 150 -10.02 8.89 -29.24
N LYS A 151 -10.71 9.61 -28.35
CA LYS A 151 -10.19 10.80 -27.65
C LYS A 151 -9.97 10.58 -26.14
N GLY A 152 -10.12 9.34 -25.68
CA GLY A 152 -10.07 8.97 -24.27
C GLY A 152 -11.27 8.12 -23.87
N ASN A 153 -11.10 7.40 -22.76
CA ASN A 153 -12.13 6.56 -22.15
C ASN A 153 -12.09 6.71 -20.64
N THR A 154 -13.19 6.35 -19.99
CA THR A 154 -13.31 6.32 -18.54
C THR A 154 -13.83 4.94 -18.16
N ALA A 155 -13.20 4.30 -17.18
CA ALA A 155 -13.72 3.07 -16.59
C ALA A 155 -14.28 3.37 -15.20
N ILE A 156 -15.32 2.63 -14.85
CA ILE A 156 -15.75 2.45 -13.47
C ILE A 156 -15.38 1.03 -13.05
N GLY A 157 -14.91 0.86 -11.81
CA GLY A 157 -14.46 -0.42 -11.31
C GLY A 157 -14.86 -0.64 -9.87
N LEU A 158 -15.01 -1.90 -9.51
CA LEU A 158 -15.25 -2.37 -8.15
C LEU A 158 -14.25 -3.48 -7.86
N GLY A 159 -13.78 -3.55 -6.63
CA GLY A 159 -12.93 -4.66 -6.23
C GLY A 159 -12.93 -4.90 -4.75
N ILE A 160 -12.60 -6.14 -4.41
CA ILE A 160 -12.58 -6.68 -3.07
C ILE A 160 -11.13 -7.02 -2.73
N LYS A 161 -10.71 -6.62 -1.54
CA LYS A 161 -9.41 -6.96 -0.96
C LYS A 161 -9.60 -8.10 0.03
N PHE A 162 -8.85 -9.17 -0.16
CA PHE A 162 -8.89 -10.36 0.68
C PHE A 162 -7.74 -10.31 1.69
N PRO A 163 -7.98 -10.65 2.97
CA PRO A 163 -6.97 -10.67 4.03
C PRO A 163 -6.08 -11.93 3.91
N THR A 164 -5.45 -12.13 2.76
CA THR A 164 -4.55 -13.27 2.49
C THR A 164 -3.12 -13.01 2.94
N GLY A 165 -2.78 -11.76 3.23
CA GLY A 165 -1.44 -11.43 3.68
C GLY A 165 -1.22 -11.85 5.13
N ASP A 166 0.01 -12.26 5.44
CA ASP A 166 0.39 -12.56 6.83
C ASP A 166 0.66 -11.26 7.59
N TYR A 167 -0.31 -10.86 8.41
CA TYR A 167 -0.18 -9.69 9.28
C TYR A 167 0.74 -9.95 10.49
N ALA A 168 1.05 -11.21 10.79
CA ALA A 168 1.77 -11.66 11.98
C ALA A 168 3.19 -12.19 11.66
N ALA A 169 3.75 -11.81 10.51
CA ALA A 169 5.13 -12.14 10.14
C ALA A 169 6.09 -11.78 11.29
N LYS A 170 7.01 -12.67 11.64
CA LYS A 170 7.92 -12.52 12.79
C LYS A 170 9.36 -12.28 12.34
N SER A 171 10.10 -11.49 13.12
CA SER A 171 11.53 -11.26 12.95
C SER A 171 12.27 -11.41 14.28
N THR A 172 13.56 -11.68 14.20
CA THR A 172 14.43 -11.79 15.38
C THR A 172 14.90 -10.40 15.79
N PHE A 173 14.67 -10.05 17.06
CA PHE A 173 15.18 -8.86 17.70
C PHE A 173 16.28 -9.23 18.69
N TYR A 174 17.48 -8.74 18.43
CA TYR A 174 18.66 -8.95 19.27
C TYR A 174 18.60 -8.08 20.55
N ASN A 175 19.22 -8.53 21.64
CA ASN A 175 19.35 -7.79 22.91
C ASN A 175 18.03 -7.41 23.61
N GLN A 176 16.97 -8.21 23.45
CA GLN A 176 15.62 -7.94 23.97
C GLN A 176 15.09 -9.05 24.91
N GLY A 177 15.85 -10.14 25.07
CA GLY A 177 15.59 -11.26 25.97
C GLY A 177 16.27 -11.12 27.33
N ALA A 178 16.01 -12.08 28.21
CA ALA A 178 16.74 -12.15 29.48
C ALA A 178 18.25 -12.25 29.19
N GLU A 179 19.05 -11.47 29.91
CA GLU A 179 20.52 -11.39 29.75
C GLU A 179 21.01 -10.98 28.35
N GLY A 180 20.22 -10.22 27.58
CA GLY A 180 20.64 -9.77 26.24
C GLY A 180 20.43 -10.81 25.13
N SER A 181 19.71 -11.91 25.41
CA SER A 181 19.36 -12.90 24.38
C SER A 181 18.46 -12.33 23.27
N SER A 182 18.50 -12.96 22.10
CA SER A 182 17.59 -12.64 20.99
C SER A 182 16.17 -13.13 21.27
N LYS A 183 15.17 -12.33 20.91
CA LYS A 183 13.75 -12.70 20.97
C LYS A 183 13.11 -12.62 19.59
N THR A 184 12.30 -13.62 19.25
CA THR A 184 11.41 -13.54 18.09
C THR A 184 10.18 -12.72 18.47
N LYS A 185 9.97 -11.59 17.80
CA LYS A 185 8.76 -10.75 17.94
C LYS A 185 8.07 -10.62 16.58
N PRO A 186 6.80 -10.19 16.51
CA PRO A 186 6.22 -9.73 15.27
C PRO A 186 7.18 -8.74 14.60
N SER A 187 7.54 -9.03 13.36
CA SER A 187 8.34 -8.14 12.53
C SER A 187 7.61 -6.82 12.39
N ILE A 188 8.37 -5.73 12.29
CA ILE A 188 7.79 -4.45 11.93
C ILE A 188 7.22 -4.60 10.53
N ASN A 189 5.90 -4.78 10.50
CA ASN A 189 5.15 -4.80 9.27
C ASN A 189 5.13 -3.35 8.81
N LEU A 190 5.96 -2.97 7.83
CA LEU A 190 5.98 -1.60 7.29
C LEU A 190 4.60 -1.16 6.73
N PHE A 191 3.65 -2.10 6.64
CA PHE A 191 2.26 -1.92 6.23
C PHE A 191 1.30 -1.51 7.34
N ASN A 192 1.60 -1.81 8.60
CA ASN A 192 0.81 -1.41 9.77
C ASN A 192 1.74 -0.81 10.81
N TRP A 193 1.69 0.52 10.94
CA TRP A 193 2.36 1.26 12.01
C TRP A 193 1.82 0.93 13.43
N GLU A 194 0.83 0.04 13.55
CA GLU A 194 0.16 -0.25 14.83
C GLU A 194 0.93 -1.16 15.80
N MET A 195 2.15 -1.56 15.49
CA MET A 195 2.99 -2.24 16.47
C MET A 195 4.09 -1.31 17.00
N GLU A 196 3.94 -0.95 18.28
CA GLU A 196 4.83 -0.15 19.13
C GLU A 196 4.53 1.35 19.26
N ALA A 197 3.25 1.68 19.44
CA ALA A 197 2.85 2.69 20.42
C ALA A 197 2.11 2.00 21.57
N GLN A 198 2.81 1.14 22.31
CA GLN A 198 2.36 0.70 23.63
C GLN A 198 3.48 0.95 24.64
N ALA A 199 3.21 1.95 25.49
CA ALA A 199 3.95 2.44 26.65
C ALA A 199 5.24 3.23 26.38
#